data_AF-A0A6P5FI13-F1
#
_entry.id   AF-A0A6P5FI13-F1
#
_cell.length_a   1.000
_cell.length_b   1.000
_cell.length_c   1.000
_cell.angle_alpha   90.00
_cell.angle_beta   90.00
_cell.angle_gamma   90.00
#
_symmetry.space_group_name_H-M   'P 1'
#
loop_
_entity.id
_entity.type
_entity.pdbx_description
1 polymer ?
#
loop_
_entity_poly.entity_id
_entity_poly.type
_entity_poly.pdbx_seq_one_letter_code
_entity_poly.pdbx_strand_id
1 'polypeptide(L)'
;MVAVEEYTEKLTVVVDGVEFLVEKSTFTYKQGTVKVVRPGEVRVDRFNNIQIKAQGYNISFDRCNNIYAEGGQKISVHRCSNAQIVQSSSIVVKRCNDVYVTGGGDVLLERCRVARVEGGRNLLIKRCNFVSVDFCGDVCIKRCDTARILRCGALRVHRCYSVDVWGCNNILVHRGKVNCMGNYCADQQQQNEDECKEI
;
A
#
# COMPACT_ATOMS: atom_id res chain seq x y z
N MET A 1 -17.87 -40.07 -0.14
CA MET A 1 -16.84 -39.38 0.67
C MET A 1 -16.13 -38.41 -0.24
N VAL A 2 -16.55 -37.15 -0.24
CA VAL A 2 -15.81 -36.08 -0.93
C VAL A 2 -14.67 -35.73 0.01
N ALA A 3 -13.44 -36.00 -0.41
CA ALA A 3 -12.27 -35.44 0.26
C ALA A 3 -12.37 -33.93 0.09
N VAL A 4 -12.79 -33.23 1.14
CA VAL A 4 -12.56 -31.80 1.24
C VAL A 4 -11.06 -31.71 1.46
N GLU A 5 -10.30 -31.38 0.40
CA GLU A 5 -8.91 -30.95 0.56
C GLU A 5 -8.93 -29.83 1.60
N GLU A 6 -8.40 -30.11 2.80
CA GLU A 6 -8.09 -29.08 3.77
C GLU A 6 -7.05 -28.19 3.10
N TYR A 7 -7.52 -27.10 2.47
CA TYR A 7 -6.69 -25.96 2.14
C TYR A 7 -6.12 -25.46 3.46
N THR A 8 -4.95 -25.99 3.82
CA THR A 8 -4.10 -25.49 4.88
C THR A 8 -3.54 -24.16 4.38
N GLU A 9 -4.38 -23.13 4.38
CA GLU A 9 -3.97 -21.78 4.02
C GLU A 9 -2.87 -21.38 5.01
N LYS A 10 -1.62 -21.42 4.53
CA LYS A 10 -0.41 -21.16 5.32
C LYS A 10 -0.44 -19.73 5.84
N LEU A 11 -0.97 -19.55 7.04
CA LEU A 11 -0.86 -18.33 7.82
C LEU A 11 0.36 -18.48 8.73
N THR A 12 1.44 -17.80 8.36
CA THR A 12 2.65 -17.69 9.18
C THR A 12 2.66 -16.32 9.83
N VAL A 13 2.74 -16.30 11.16
CA VAL A 13 2.86 -15.05 11.92
C VAL A 13 4.20 -15.06 12.65
N VAL A 14 5.01 -14.03 12.46
CA VAL A 14 6.29 -13.86 13.14
C VAL A 14 6.21 -12.63 14.02
N VAL A 15 6.44 -12.80 15.32
CA VAL A 15 6.48 -11.70 16.29
C VAL A 15 7.84 -11.64 16.93
N ASP A 16 8.52 -10.50 16.83
CA ASP A 16 9.89 -10.29 17.35
C ASP A 16 10.88 -11.42 16.94
N GLY A 17 10.71 -11.99 15.73
CA GLY A 17 11.55 -13.06 15.19
C GLY A 17 11.12 -14.49 15.57
N VAL A 18 10.08 -14.66 16.38
CA VAL A 18 9.53 -15.98 16.74
C VAL A 18 8.36 -16.30 15.81
N GLU A 19 8.42 -17.45 15.14
CA GLU A 19 7.34 -17.93 14.27
C GLU A 19 6.22 -18.62 15.08
N PHE A 20 4.98 -18.33 14.71
CA PHE A 20 3.77 -18.91 15.28
C PHE A 20 2.89 -19.44 14.14
N LEU A 21 2.46 -20.69 14.28
CA LEU A 21 1.39 -21.28 13.48
C LEU A 21 0.05 -20.96 14.15
N VAL A 22 -0.86 -20.32 13.42
CA VAL A 22 -2.13 -19.85 13.98
C VAL A 22 -3.25 -20.81 13.61
N GLU A 23 -3.47 -21.81 14.46
CA GLU A 23 -4.47 -22.86 14.24
C GLU A 23 -5.85 -22.49 14.81
N LYS A 24 -6.56 -21.56 14.14
CA LYS A 24 -7.96 -21.15 14.43
C LYS A 24 -8.18 -20.35 15.73
N SER A 25 -7.12 -19.94 16.44
CA SER A 25 -7.24 -19.27 17.74
C SER A 25 -6.73 -17.83 17.75
N THR A 26 -7.13 -17.08 18.79
CA THR A 26 -6.55 -15.77 19.15
C THR A 26 -5.35 -16.01 20.05
N PHE A 27 -4.24 -15.32 19.82
CA PHE A 27 -3.13 -15.30 20.76
C PHE A 27 -2.75 -13.86 21.13
N THR A 28 -2.27 -13.71 22.36
CA THR A 28 -1.78 -12.43 22.91
C THR A 28 -0.30 -12.59 23.22
N TYR A 29 0.53 -11.63 22.81
CA TYR A 29 1.97 -11.66 23.04
C TYR A 29 2.45 -10.31 23.58
N LYS A 30 3.07 -10.33 24.77
CA LYS A 30 3.46 -9.15 25.57
C LYS A 30 2.28 -8.17 25.77
N GLN A 31 2.04 -7.27 24.83
CA GLN A 31 0.98 -6.26 24.82
C GLN A 31 0.22 -6.14 23.48
N GLY A 32 0.42 -7.08 22.56
CA GLY A 32 -0.27 -7.14 21.28
C GLY A 32 -1.22 -8.34 21.17
N THR A 33 -2.21 -8.25 20.29
CA THR A 33 -3.19 -9.32 20.05
C THR A 33 -3.27 -9.65 18.58
N VAL A 34 -3.12 -10.94 18.24
CA VAL A 34 -3.45 -11.49 16.93
C VAL A 34 -4.70 -12.33 17.07
N LYS A 35 -5.74 -11.97 16.32
CA LYS A 35 -7.05 -12.63 16.33
C LYS A 35 -7.42 -13.09 14.94
N VAL A 36 -7.59 -14.40 14.78
CA VAL A 36 -8.38 -14.93 13.66
C VAL A 36 -9.85 -14.69 13.98
N VAL A 37 -10.50 -13.82 13.22
CA VAL A 37 -11.90 -13.43 13.47
C VAL A 37 -12.85 -14.48 12.87
N ARG A 38 -12.48 -15.00 11.71
CA ARG A 38 -13.13 -16.04 10.93
C ARG A 38 -12.11 -16.57 9.92
N PRO A 39 -12.34 -17.73 9.29
CA PRO A 39 -11.48 -18.21 8.22
C PRO A 39 -11.22 -17.10 7.19
N GLY A 40 -9.96 -16.89 6.81
CA GLY A 40 -9.57 -15.81 5.89
C GLY A 40 -9.55 -14.40 6.47
N GLU A 41 -9.77 -14.15 7.78
CA GLU A 41 -9.64 -12.80 8.38
C GLU A 41 -8.79 -12.79 9.65
N VAL A 42 -7.69 -12.03 9.60
CA VAL A 42 -6.73 -11.85 10.70
C VAL A 42 -6.69 -10.38 11.13
N ARG A 43 -6.77 -10.14 12.44
CA ARG A 43 -6.58 -8.81 13.02
C ARG A 43 -5.40 -8.80 13.97
N VAL A 44 -4.60 -7.75 13.86
CA VAL A 44 -3.40 -7.52 14.63
C VAL A 44 -3.53 -6.16 15.29
N ASP A 45 -3.35 -6.09 16.61
CA ASP A 45 -3.38 -4.84 17.36
C ASP A 45 -2.15 -4.72 18.28
N ARG A 46 -1.55 -3.53 18.35
CA ARG A 46 -0.51 -3.14 19.33
C ARG A 46 0.76 -4.00 19.33
N PHE A 47 1.42 -4.13 18.18
CA PHE A 47 2.71 -4.80 18.08
C PHE A 47 3.85 -3.84 17.80
N ASN A 48 5.01 -4.04 18.42
CA ASN A 48 6.21 -3.31 18.00
C ASN A 48 6.69 -3.80 16.64
N ASN A 49 6.93 -5.11 16.49
CA ASN A 49 7.31 -5.71 15.21
C ASN A 49 6.43 -6.91 14.93
N ILE A 50 5.89 -6.98 13.72
CA ILE A 50 5.13 -8.14 13.29
C ILE A 50 5.33 -8.40 11.80
N GLN A 51 5.43 -9.67 11.44
CA GLN A 51 5.42 -10.13 10.07
C GLN A 51 4.29 -11.13 9.88
N ILE A 52 3.53 -10.99 8.81
CA ILE A 52 2.50 -11.97 8.43
C ILE A 52 2.68 -12.36 6.99
N LYS A 53 2.77 -13.66 6.74
CA LYS A 53 2.68 -14.23 5.40
C LYS A 53 1.42 -15.06 5.35
N ALA A 54 0.53 -14.72 4.42
CA ALA A 54 -0.74 -15.40 4.31
C ALA A 54 -1.24 -15.28 2.87
N GLN A 55 -1.81 -16.35 2.33
CA GLN A 55 -2.42 -16.33 1.00
C GLN A 55 -3.94 -16.40 1.14
N GLY A 56 -4.68 -15.52 0.46
CA GLY A 56 -6.15 -15.49 0.51
C GLY A 56 -6.75 -14.81 1.75
N TYR A 57 -5.94 -14.36 2.71
CA TYR A 57 -6.44 -13.71 3.92
C TYR A 57 -6.64 -12.20 3.76
N ASN A 58 -7.65 -11.69 4.42
CA ASN A 58 -7.81 -10.29 4.76
C ASN A 58 -7.10 -10.02 6.09
N ILE A 59 -6.09 -9.14 6.08
CA ILE A 59 -5.26 -8.85 7.24
C ILE A 59 -5.44 -7.38 7.62
N SER A 60 -5.73 -7.10 8.89
CA SER A 60 -5.77 -5.73 9.40
C SER A 60 -4.79 -5.52 10.54
N PHE A 61 -3.97 -4.48 10.45
CA PHE A 61 -3.07 -4.03 11.50
C PHE A 61 -3.54 -2.70 12.07
N ASP A 62 -3.69 -2.60 13.39
CA ASP A 62 -3.95 -1.35 14.11
C ASP A 62 -2.86 -1.10 15.15
N ARG A 63 -2.32 0.12 15.17
CA ARG A 63 -1.35 0.58 16.18
C ARG A 63 -0.10 -0.32 16.28
N CYS A 64 0.46 -0.76 15.15
CA CYS A 64 1.72 -1.50 15.13
C CYS A 64 2.87 -0.60 14.70
N ASN A 65 4.09 -0.75 15.23
CA ASN A 65 5.21 0.13 14.88
C ASN A 65 5.83 -0.27 13.51
N ASN A 66 6.32 -1.50 13.38
CA ASN A 66 6.90 -2.06 12.15
C ASN A 66 6.10 -3.28 11.68
N ILE A 67 5.60 -3.21 10.45
CA ILE A 67 4.78 -4.26 9.82
C ILE A 67 5.48 -4.77 8.56
N TYR A 68 5.54 -6.08 8.42
CA TYR A 68 5.75 -6.77 7.15
C TYR A 68 4.53 -7.63 6.84
N ALA A 69 3.98 -7.54 5.64
CA ALA A 69 2.86 -8.38 5.23
C ALA A 69 3.02 -8.86 3.78
N GLU A 70 2.79 -10.16 3.54
CA GLU A 70 2.95 -10.79 2.23
C GLU A 70 1.74 -11.67 1.86
N GLY A 71 1.25 -11.54 0.61
CA GLY A 71 0.32 -12.49 -0.03
C GLY A 71 -1.18 -12.33 0.27
N GLY A 72 -1.56 -11.42 1.18
CA GLY A 72 -2.96 -11.26 1.60
C GLY A 72 -3.88 -10.81 0.46
N GLN A 73 -5.13 -11.26 0.44
CA GLN A 73 -6.14 -10.75 -0.49
C GLN A 73 -6.36 -9.24 -0.29
N LYS A 74 -6.48 -8.83 0.97
CA LYS A 74 -6.58 -7.42 1.37
C LYS A 74 -5.72 -7.15 2.59
N ILE A 75 -4.96 -6.07 2.56
CA ILE A 75 -4.15 -5.62 3.69
C ILE A 75 -4.59 -4.20 4.08
N SER A 76 -5.03 -4.03 5.32
CA SER A 76 -5.37 -2.73 5.89
C SER A 76 -4.44 -2.41 7.04
N VAL A 77 -3.78 -1.26 7.01
CA VAL A 77 -2.88 -0.81 8.07
C VAL A 77 -3.34 0.55 8.57
N HIS A 78 -3.44 0.71 9.88
CA HIS A 78 -3.77 1.97 10.51
C HIS A 78 -2.83 2.25 11.68
N ARG A 79 -2.24 3.46 11.69
CA ARG A 79 -1.29 3.95 12.72
C ARG A 79 -0.05 3.06 12.85
N CYS A 80 0.96 3.35 12.04
CA CYS A 80 2.25 2.67 12.11
C CYS A 80 3.44 3.61 11.89
N SER A 81 4.65 3.18 12.24
CA SER A 81 5.84 3.90 11.80
C SER A 81 6.27 3.43 10.42
N ASN A 82 6.35 2.11 10.23
CA ASN A 82 6.81 1.52 8.97
C ASN A 82 5.88 0.38 8.54
N ALA A 83 5.43 0.40 7.29
CA ALA A 83 4.70 -0.70 6.67
C ALA A 83 5.39 -1.15 5.39
N GLN A 84 5.78 -2.42 5.34
CA GLN A 84 6.25 -3.09 4.14
C GLN A 84 5.22 -4.12 3.72
N ILE A 85 4.67 -3.99 2.51
CA ILE A 85 3.62 -4.85 2.01
C ILE A 85 4.04 -5.40 0.65
N VAL A 86 4.02 -6.71 0.52
CA VAL A 86 4.42 -7.43 -0.69
C VAL A 86 3.22 -8.22 -1.21
N GLN A 87 2.88 -8.03 -2.48
CA GLN A 87 1.87 -8.82 -3.19
C GLN A 87 0.50 -8.90 -2.48
N SER A 88 -0.36 -7.93 -2.75
CA SER A 88 -1.76 -7.97 -2.31
C SER A 88 -2.70 -7.39 -3.34
N SER A 89 -3.93 -7.93 -3.44
CA SER A 89 -4.91 -7.41 -4.41
C SER A 89 -5.42 -6.03 -4.03
N SER A 90 -5.58 -5.74 -2.72
CA SER A 90 -6.07 -4.46 -2.23
C SER A 90 -5.32 -4.03 -0.97
N ILE A 91 -4.74 -2.83 -0.98
CA ILE A 91 -3.93 -2.29 0.10
C ILE A 91 -4.49 -0.95 0.54
N VAL A 92 -4.73 -0.80 1.84
CA VAL A 92 -5.14 0.47 2.44
C VAL A 92 -4.22 0.78 3.61
N VAL A 93 -3.45 1.86 3.53
CA VAL A 93 -2.58 2.30 4.63
C VAL A 93 -2.95 3.71 5.04
N LYS A 94 -3.21 3.90 6.34
CA LYS A 94 -3.63 5.18 6.91
C LYS A 94 -2.78 5.56 8.10
N ARG A 95 -2.32 6.82 8.13
CA ARG A 95 -1.59 7.41 9.27
C ARG A 95 -0.31 6.64 9.60
N CYS A 96 0.52 6.34 8.60
CA CYS A 96 1.82 5.70 8.80
C CYS A 96 2.97 6.62 8.41
N ASN A 97 4.14 6.56 9.06
CA ASN A 97 5.23 7.44 8.63
C ASN A 97 5.78 6.99 7.26
N ASP A 98 6.29 5.77 7.15
CA ASP A 98 6.90 5.26 5.94
C ASP A 98 6.15 4.03 5.44
N VAL A 99 5.80 4.02 4.16
CA VAL A 99 5.07 2.92 3.52
C VAL A 99 5.79 2.49 2.25
N TYR A 100 6.03 1.18 2.14
CA TYR A 100 6.65 0.52 1.02
C TYR A 100 5.74 -0.58 0.53
N VAL A 101 5.32 -0.51 -0.73
CA VAL A 101 4.47 -1.51 -1.37
C VAL A 101 5.19 -2.05 -2.59
N THR A 102 5.29 -3.38 -2.70
CA THR A 102 5.81 -4.07 -3.88
C THR A 102 4.75 -5.04 -4.40
N GLY A 103 4.15 -4.72 -5.55
CA GLY A 103 3.08 -5.50 -6.14
C GLY A 103 1.73 -5.32 -5.44
N GLY A 104 0.91 -4.39 -5.94
CA GLY A 104 -0.46 -4.18 -5.47
C GLY A 104 -1.47 -4.21 -6.62
N GLY A 105 -2.69 -4.69 -6.40
CA GLY A 105 -3.80 -4.39 -7.32
C GLY A 105 -4.19 -2.93 -7.18
N ASP A 106 -4.98 -2.64 -6.15
CA ASP A 106 -5.44 -1.29 -5.81
C ASP A 106 -4.79 -0.84 -4.49
N VAL A 107 -4.17 0.33 -4.47
CA VAL A 107 -3.37 0.83 -3.34
C VAL A 107 -3.84 2.23 -2.93
N LEU A 108 -4.40 2.34 -1.72
CA LEU A 108 -4.78 3.62 -1.11
C LEU A 108 -3.84 3.96 0.05
N LEU A 109 -3.13 5.08 -0.07
CA LEU A 109 -2.27 5.63 0.99
C LEU A 109 -2.81 6.98 1.46
N GLU A 110 -3.05 7.11 2.76
CA GLU A 110 -3.56 8.33 3.37
C GLU A 110 -2.74 8.76 4.59
N ARG A 111 -2.27 10.02 4.56
CA ARG A 111 -1.54 10.67 5.66
C ARG A 111 -0.27 9.88 6.00
N CYS A 112 0.67 9.85 5.07
CA CYS A 112 2.01 9.32 5.33
C CYS A 112 3.08 10.39 5.22
N ARG A 113 4.29 10.13 5.73
CA ARG A 113 5.46 10.97 5.44
C ARG A 113 6.07 10.56 4.11
N VAL A 114 6.32 9.25 3.94
CA VAL A 114 6.94 8.65 2.77
C VAL A 114 6.03 7.56 2.23
N ALA A 115 5.78 7.58 0.93
CA ALA A 115 5.13 6.50 0.20
C ALA A 115 6.03 6.05 -0.95
N ARG A 116 6.38 4.76 -0.97
CA ARG A 116 7.07 4.10 -2.09
C ARG A 116 6.21 2.96 -2.59
N VAL A 117 5.92 2.96 -3.89
CA VAL A 117 5.10 1.93 -4.52
C VAL A 117 5.81 1.46 -5.77
N GLU A 118 6.05 0.15 -5.85
CA GLU A 118 6.67 -0.52 -6.98
C GLU A 118 5.70 -1.57 -7.50
N GLY A 119 5.17 -1.37 -8.70
CA GLY A 119 4.20 -2.30 -9.28
C GLY A 119 2.81 -2.15 -8.68
N GLY A 120 1.88 -1.58 -9.45
CA GLY A 120 0.46 -1.72 -9.15
C GLY A 120 -0.49 -1.34 -10.27
N ARG A 121 -1.77 -1.69 -10.14
CA ARG A 121 -2.79 -1.30 -11.14
C ARG A 121 -3.26 0.12 -10.89
N ASN A 122 -3.80 0.38 -9.70
CA ASN A 122 -4.35 1.69 -9.33
C ASN A 122 -3.70 2.16 -8.02
N LEU A 123 -3.20 3.39 -8.00
CA LEU A 123 -2.61 4.01 -6.82
C LEU A 123 -3.31 5.34 -6.52
N LEU A 124 -3.86 5.47 -5.32
CA LEU A 124 -4.44 6.70 -4.79
C LEU A 124 -3.69 7.14 -3.55
N ILE A 125 -3.06 8.32 -3.62
CA ILE A 125 -2.38 8.95 -2.51
C ILE A 125 -3.16 10.21 -2.10
N LYS A 126 -3.77 10.19 -0.91
CA LYS A 126 -4.56 11.33 -0.41
C LYS A 126 -3.69 12.46 0.15
N ARG A 127 -2.63 12.12 0.90
CA ARG A 127 -1.68 13.10 1.48
C ARG A 127 -0.40 12.41 1.93
N CYS A 128 0.72 12.66 1.26
CA CYS A 128 2.06 12.22 1.69
C CYS A 128 3.09 13.31 1.43
N ASN A 129 4.14 13.48 2.25
CA ASN A 129 5.15 14.50 1.97
C ASN A 129 5.99 14.11 0.75
N PHE A 130 6.52 12.88 0.76
CA PHE A 130 7.29 12.32 -0.35
C PHE A 130 6.60 11.11 -0.96
N VAL A 131 6.56 11.07 -2.29
CA VAL A 131 6.00 9.97 -3.08
C VAL A 131 7.04 9.49 -4.09
N SER A 132 7.27 8.18 -4.14
CA SER A 132 8.04 7.52 -5.19
C SER A 132 7.23 6.40 -5.79
N VAL A 133 7.04 6.41 -7.11
CA VAL A 133 6.28 5.38 -7.81
C VAL A 133 7.09 4.85 -8.98
N ASP A 134 7.24 3.54 -9.04
CA ASP A 134 7.74 2.83 -10.22
C ASP A 134 6.69 1.82 -10.71
N PHE A 135 6.45 1.82 -12.02
CA PHE A 135 5.51 0.94 -12.71
C PHE A 135 4.10 0.85 -12.09
N CYS A 136 3.24 1.82 -12.35
CA CYS A 136 1.81 1.72 -12.01
C CYS A 136 0.91 1.95 -13.24
N GLY A 137 -0.25 1.31 -13.30
CA GLY A 137 -1.25 1.60 -14.34
C GLY A 137 -1.75 3.04 -14.24
N ASP A 138 -2.49 3.33 -13.18
CA ASP A 138 -3.01 4.67 -12.87
C ASP A 138 -2.46 5.16 -11.52
N VAL A 139 -1.98 6.40 -11.50
CA VAL A 139 -1.49 7.08 -10.30
C VAL A 139 -2.27 8.36 -10.09
N CYS A 140 -2.93 8.48 -8.95
CA CYS A 140 -3.52 9.72 -8.48
C CYS A 140 -2.83 10.17 -7.18
N ILE A 141 -2.42 11.44 -7.14
CA ILE A 141 -1.89 12.10 -5.95
C ILE A 141 -2.71 13.36 -5.66
N LYS A 142 -3.50 13.34 -4.57
CA LYS A 142 -4.28 14.52 -4.17
C LYS A 142 -3.39 15.61 -3.57
N ARG A 143 -2.47 15.26 -2.68
CA ARG A 143 -1.55 16.20 -2.03
C ARG A 143 -0.18 15.59 -1.76
N CYS A 144 0.89 16.27 -2.17
CA CYS A 144 2.24 15.97 -1.71
C CYS A 144 3.16 17.20 -1.64
N ASP A 145 4.37 17.03 -1.12
CA ASP A 145 5.44 18.02 -1.31
C ASP A 145 6.21 17.64 -2.58
N THR A 146 6.82 16.46 -2.60
CA THR A 146 7.58 15.97 -3.75
C THR A 146 7.08 14.61 -4.22
N ALA A 147 6.96 14.45 -5.54
CA ALA A 147 6.72 13.15 -6.16
C ALA A 147 7.79 12.83 -7.22
N ARG A 148 8.21 11.56 -7.28
CA ARG A 148 9.05 11.00 -8.34
C ARG A 148 8.30 9.83 -8.98
N ILE A 149 7.98 9.96 -10.26
CA ILE A 149 7.16 8.99 -11.00
C ILE A 149 7.97 8.49 -12.20
N LEU A 150 8.42 7.24 -12.15
CA LEU A 150 9.24 6.68 -13.22
C LEU A 150 8.41 6.23 -14.41
N ARG A 151 7.50 5.27 -14.22
CA ARG A 151 6.66 4.72 -15.28
C ARG A 151 5.22 4.58 -14.85
N CYS A 152 4.31 5.10 -15.68
CA CYS A 152 2.90 4.85 -15.47
C CYS A 152 2.04 4.92 -16.74
N GLY A 153 0.83 4.36 -16.69
CA GLY A 153 -0.17 4.59 -17.75
C GLY A 153 -0.71 6.01 -17.69
N ALA A 154 -1.26 6.43 -16.55
CA ALA A 154 -1.69 7.81 -16.32
C ALA A 154 -1.29 8.34 -14.94
N LEU A 155 -0.95 9.63 -14.89
CA LEU A 155 -0.63 10.37 -13.68
C LEU A 155 -1.59 11.56 -13.54
N ARG A 156 -2.30 11.62 -12.42
CA ARG A 156 -3.12 12.77 -12.00
C ARG A 156 -2.60 13.33 -10.69
N VAL A 157 -2.24 14.60 -10.67
CA VAL A 157 -1.78 15.29 -9.46
C VAL A 157 -2.63 16.53 -9.21
N HIS A 158 -3.34 16.57 -8.09
CA HIS A 158 -4.13 17.75 -7.74
C HIS A 158 -3.26 18.87 -7.15
N ARG A 159 -2.35 18.54 -6.23
CA ARG A 159 -1.42 19.51 -5.65
C ARG A 159 -0.14 18.85 -5.17
N CYS A 160 0.99 19.18 -5.77
CA CYS A 160 2.30 18.93 -5.18
C CYS A 160 3.17 20.18 -5.26
N TYR A 161 4.24 20.27 -4.47
CA TYR A 161 5.23 21.34 -4.67
C TYR A 161 6.06 21.05 -5.94
N SER A 162 6.58 19.83 -6.08
CA SER A 162 7.26 19.38 -7.29
C SER A 162 6.95 17.93 -7.66
N VAL A 163 6.96 17.64 -8.97
CA VAL A 163 6.74 16.31 -9.52
C VAL A 163 7.78 16.07 -10.62
N ASP A 164 8.63 15.07 -10.44
CA ASP A 164 9.55 14.59 -11.47
C ASP A 164 8.94 13.39 -12.18
N VAL A 165 8.86 13.41 -13.51
CA VAL A 165 8.23 12.36 -14.32
C VAL A 165 9.14 11.92 -15.46
N TRP A 166 9.29 10.61 -15.68
CA TRP A 166 10.15 10.06 -16.75
C TRP A 166 9.39 9.38 -17.90
N GLY A 167 8.34 8.61 -17.62
CA GLY A 167 7.72 7.72 -18.61
C GLY A 167 6.26 7.41 -18.30
N CYS A 168 5.44 8.44 -18.17
CA CYS A 168 3.99 8.29 -18.06
C CYS A 168 3.31 8.65 -19.38
N ASN A 169 2.34 7.84 -19.84
CA ASN A 169 1.68 8.10 -21.13
C ASN A 169 0.75 9.31 -21.09
N ASN A 170 0.07 9.55 -19.96
CA ASN A 170 -0.81 10.70 -19.75
C ASN A 170 -0.45 11.40 -18.43
N ILE A 171 -0.30 12.72 -18.45
CA ILE A 171 0.07 13.50 -17.26
C ILE A 171 -0.87 14.71 -17.12
N LEU A 172 -1.60 14.76 -16.01
CA LEU A 172 -2.47 15.86 -15.63
C LEU A 172 -2.02 16.39 -14.27
N VAL A 173 -1.57 17.65 -14.22
CA VAL A 173 -1.16 18.29 -12.97
C VAL A 173 -1.89 19.61 -12.79
N HIS A 174 -2.74 19.70 -11.76
CA HIS A 174 -3.52 20.90 -11.49
C HIS A 174 -2.67 21.99 -10.80
N ARG A 175 -1.86 21.64 -9.79
CA ARG A 175 -0.96 22.57 -9.09
C ARG A 175 0.37 21.92 -8.72
N GLY A 176 1.47 22.55 -9.11
CA GLY A 176 2.83 22.15 -8.75
C GLY A 176 3.82 22.37 -9.89
N LYS A 177 5.12 22.36 -9.57
CA LYS A 177 6.18 22.34 -10.58
C LYS A 177 6.31 20.93 -11.16
N VAL A 178 6.23 20.79 -12.47
CA VAL A 178 6.44 19.50 -13.16
C VAL A 178 7.78 19.53 -13.87
N ASN A 179 8.67 18.59 -13.54
CA ASN A 179 9.92 18.37 -14.26
C ASN A 179 9.81 17.08 -15.05
N CYS A 180 9.82 17.22 -16.37
CA CYS A 180 9.82 16.08 -17.28
C CYS A 180 11.24 15.70 -17.66
N MET A 181 11.56 14.43 -17.44
CA MET A 181 12.90 13.90 -17.62
C MET A 181 12.89 12.87 -18.75
N GLY A 182 13.38 13.29 -19.92
CA GLY A 182 13.37 12.48 -21.15
C GLY A 182 12.25 12.87 -22.11
N ASN A 183 12.16 12.15 -23.23
CA ASN A 183 11.36 12.56 -24.39
C ASN A 183 9.87 12.15 -24.32
N TYR A 184 9.42 11.54 -23.21
CA TYR A 184 8.10 10.91 -23.11
C TYR A 184 7.00 11.79 -22.50
N CYS A 185 7.31 13.01 -22.06
CA CYS A 185 6.28 13.97 -21.66
C CYS A 185 5.70 14.74 -22.85
N ALA A 186 5.32 14.03 -23.91
CA ALA A 186 4.54 14.62 -24.98
C ALA A 186 3.13 14.88 -24.43
N ASP A 187 2.69 16.13 -24.48
CA ASP A 187 1.35 16.59 -24.12
C ASP A 187 1.05 16.71 -22.61
N GLN A 188 1.58 17.78 -22.01
CA GLN A 188 1.03 18.33 -20.78
C GLN A 188 -0.38 18.86 -21.05
N GLN A 189 -1.41 18.11 -20.70
CA GLN A 189 -2.78 18.61 -20.73
C GLN A 189 -3.10 19.18 -19.36
N GLN A 190 -2.97 20.50 -19.22
CA GLN A 190 -3.42 21.21 -18.02
C GLN A 190 -4.95 21.34 -18.08
N GLN A 191 -5.66 20.25 -17.82
CA GLN A 191 -7.12 20.22 -17.78
C GLN A 191 -7.63 20.52 -16.38
N ASN A 192 -8.72 21.30 -16.32
CA ASN A 192 -9.25 21.84 -15.09
C ASN A 192 -10.09 20.85 -14.27
N GLU A 193 -10.45 19.65 -14.77
CA GLU A 193 -11.54 18.87 -14.16
C GLU A 193 -11.39 17.34 -14.06
N ASP A 194 -10.21 16.76 -14.27
CA ASP A 194 -10.06 15.31 -14.10
C ASP A 194 -9.70 14.95 -12.64
N GLU A 195 -10.73 14.93 -11.78
CA GLU A 195 -10.58 14.58 -10.37
C GLU A 195 -10.12 13.13 -10.19
N CYS A 196 -9.17 12.95 -9.28
CA CYS A 196 -8.82 11.68 -8.68
C CYS A 196 -10.05 10.88 -8.20
N LYS A 197 -10.46 9.89 -8.99
CA LYS A 197 -11.52 8.93 -8.64
C LYS A 197 -11.11 8.11 -7.40
N GLU A 198 -12.08 7.75 -6.57
CA GLU A 198 -11.83 6.79 -5.49
C GLU A 198 -11.64 5.40 -6.09
N ILE A 199 -10.73 4.63 -5.49
CA ILE A 199 -10.37 3.26 -5.86
C ILE A 199 -10.58 2.33 -4.67
#